data_AF-A0A238K3F4-F1
#
_entry.id   AF-A0A238K3F4-F1
#
_cell.length_a   1.000
_cell.length_b   1.000
_cell.length_c   1.000
_cell.angle_alpha   90.00
_cell.angle_beta   90.00
_cell.angle_gamma   90.00
#
_symmetry.space_group_name_H-M   'P 1'
#
loop_
_entity.id
_entity.type
_entity.pdbx_description
1 polymer ?
#
loop_
_entity_poly.entity_id
_entity_poly.type
_entity_poly.pdbx_seq_one_letter_code
_entity_poly.pdbx_strand_id
1 'polypeptide(L)'
;MSYDLRAAVRGVLLPVAASREQQFLDAVNAYLDGVGIVQDKANWVNLQLRRWKRDGSPTPAFRAFVRAMLYTEGRDPVTFMFDSVDGPNGPAYLRAAQLASNNFFDLHASLVSAHLLPHDAARQILSHGGMIARLAVEEQMTASEISRLITVRDNRFSLNWRAVQAILAKMGCAPSLSLDQAQQTFQDDSDAEPELLGDLDIAGSIERVALVADSLGCKGDFVEWLTDLFVTDFHAPYLLLLHYQLLIQDSFDHAVTYAYEFKPRGQIAAWLTQEYIAAGIPVARNAFLNNAKATLRFDQVWVTGRTDSPRSATALANILEAIENMGSLAKDELASQMRGLLHRYLRVESERHGGALPHILPTLTDVQAEALLLAIGAGNTNTTGILEQRLVDCFGLTEHAGDGWAAKGLGDSVFAANTYRRKLGDIEFELPLRPHPRSVSYESHGGHLTEPYVRDHLDSFAYVLGVRQEELETIAPLPDWQFEVVFVAHTFDPGLPNNIEVGGSNVALRYVTFEDAAQAVSVGPDLDVINEHLVAPLNSGFVHPSVRERALAYIA
;
A
#
# COMPACT_ATOMS: atom_id res chain seq x y z
N MET A 1 -25.63 -8.70 -45.06
CA MET A 1 -24.20 -8.94 -45.38
C MET A 1 -23.97 -10.44 -45.56
N SER A 2 -23.14 -10.87 -46.53
CA SER A 2 -22.83 -12.30 -46.71
C SER A 2 -21.94 -12.85 -45.59
N TYR A 3 -22.04 -14.16 -45.32
CA TYR A 3 -21.20 -14.86 -44.35
C TYR A 3 -19.70 -14.72 -44.68
N ASP A 4 -19.36 -14.79 -45.97
CA ASP A 4 -17.98 -14.71 -46.45
C ASP A 4 -17.35 -13.33 -46.18
N LEU A 5 -18.12 -12.24 -46.32
CA LEU A 5 -17.63 -10.90 -46.01
C LEU A 5 -17.38 -10.75 -44.50
N ARG A 6 -18.28 -11.29 -43.66
CA ARG A 6 -18.09 -11.31 -42.20
C ARG A 6 -16.77 -11.99 -41.83
N ALA A 7 -16.52 -13.18 -42.39
CA ALA A 7 -15.31 -13.95 -42.12
C ALA A 7 -14.05 -13.21 -42.59
N ALA A 8 -14.07 -12.62 -43.80
CA ALA A 8 -12.94 -11.86 -44.33
C ALA A 8 -12.60 -10.63 -43.47
N VAL A 9 -13.62 -9.90 -43.01
CA VAL A 9 -13.46 -8.71 -42.16
C VAL A 9 -12.93 -9.10 -40.77
N ARG A 10 -13.47 -10.15 -40.15
CA ARG A 10 -12.93 -10.69 -38.89
C ARG A 10 -11.48 -11.14 -39.04
N GLY A 11 -11.11 -11.65 -40.21
CA GLY A 11 -9.73 -12.00 -40.56
C GLY A 11 -8.75 -10.82 -40.57
N VAL A 12 -9.24 -9.57 -40.61
CA VAL A 12 -8.39 -8.37 -40.47
C VAL A 12 -7.90 -8.20 -39.03
N LEU A 13 -8.67 -8.67 -38.04
CA LEU A 13 -8.38 -8.57 -36.60
C LEU A 13 -8.26 -7.11 -36.12
N LEU A 14 -9.21 -6.25 -36.52
CA LEU A 14 -9.30 -4.89 -35.98
C LEU A 14 -9.80 -4.92 -34.53
N PRO A 15 -9.31 -4.02 -33.65
CA PRO A 15 -9.82 -3.87 -32.29
C PRO A 15 -11.25 -3.32 -32.32
N VAL A 16 -12.23 -4.20 -32.38
CA VAL A 16 -13.66 -3.85 -32.41
C VAL A 16 -14.30 -4.38 -31.15
N ALA A 17 -14.98 -3.50 -30.42
CA ALA A 17 -15.74 -3.86 -29.23
C ALA A 17 -16.90 -4.78 -29.61
N ALA A 18 -17.12 -5.84 -28.82
CA ALA A 18 -18.09 -6.88 -29.16
C ALA A 18 -19.51 -6.34 -29.34
N SER A 19 -19.90 -5.35 -28.53
CA SER A 19 -21.22 -4.70 -28.63
C SER A 19 -21.43 -3.91 -29.94
N ARG A 20 -20.34 -3.53 -30.61
CA ARG A 20 -20.33 -2.70 -31.83
C ARG A 20 -20.19 -3.52 -33.11
N GLU A 21 -20.13 -4.84 -33.03
CA GLU A 21 -19.82 -5.69 -34.19
C GLU A 21 -20.79 -5.48 -35.35
N GLN A 22 -22.11 -5.44 -35.10
CA GLN A 22 -23.09 -5.29 -36.18
C GLN A 22 -22.96 -3.92 -36.88
N GLN A 23 -22.84 -2.84 -36.12
CA GLN A 23 -22.64 -1.48 -36.65
C GLN A 23 -21.32 -1.39 -37.46
N PHE A 24 -20.25 -2.03 -36.97
CA PHE A 24 -18.98 -2.10 -37.67
C PHE A 24 -19.11 -2.82 -39.02
N LEU A 25 -19.81 -3.95 -39.07
CA LEU A 25 -20.03 -4.70 -40.31
C LEU A 25 -20.86 -3.92 -41.34
N ASP A 26 -21.85 -3.16 -40.87
CA ASP A 26 -22.67 -2.29 -41.72
C ASP A 26 -21.83 -1.12 -42.28
N ALA A 27 -20.96 -0.54 -41.46
CA ALA A 27 -20.02 0.52 -41.88
C ALA A 27 -18.97 0.00 -42.89
N VAL A 28 -18.45 -1.22 -42.71
CA VAL A 28 -17.58 -1.86 -43.70
C VAL A 28 -18.30 -2.01 -45.04
N ASN A 29 -19.54 -2.52 -45.01
CA ASN A 29 -20.31 -2.73 -46.23
C ASN A 29 -20.55 -1.42 -46.98
N ALA A 30 -20.96 -0.36 -46.25
CA ALA A 30 -21.18 0.97 -46.80
C ALA A 30 -19.90 1.62 -47.34
N TYR A 31 -18.77 1.47 -46.64
CA TYR A 31 -17.48 1.98 -47.12
C TYR A 31 -17.08 1.32 -48.44
N LEU A 32 -17.17 -0.01 -48.54
CA LEU A 32 -16.82 -0.75 -49.75
C LEU A 32 -17.71 -0.36 -50.93
N ASP A 33 -19.01 -0.17 -50.71
CA ASP A 33 -19.92 0.37 -51.75
C ASP A 33 -19.51 1.78 -52.18
N GLY A 34 -19.19 2.65 -51.22
CA GLY A 34 -18.79 4.03 -51.47
C GLY A 34 -17.50 4.17 -52.27
N VAL A 35 -16.57 3.21 -52.18
CA VAL A 35 -15.34 3.17 -52.99
C VAL A 35 -15.47 2.34 -54.27
N GLY A 36 -16.69 1.93 -54.64
CA GLY A 36 -16.99 1.23 -55.89
C GLY A 36 -16.76 -0.28 -55.88
N ILE A 37 -16.56 -0.90 -54.72
CA ILE A 37 -16.37 -2.35 -54.56
C ILE A 37 -17.73 -2.97 -54.24
N VAL A 38 -18.56 -3.17 -55.26
CA VAL A 38 -19.94 -3.65 -55.10
C VAL A 38 -20.05 -5.18 -55.13
N GLN A 39 -19.22 -5.83 -55.96
CA GLN A 39 -19.13 -7.30 -56.05
C GLN A 39 -17.83 -7.80 -55.41
N ASP A 40 -17.79 -9.06 -54.99
CA ASP A 40 -16.58 -9.74 -54.48
C ASP A 40 -15.90 -9.05 -53.28
N LYS A 41 -16.66 -8.34 -52.45
CA LYS A 41 -16.17 -7.62 -51.26
C LYS A 41 -15.25 -8.48 -50.36
N ALA A 42 -15.65 -9.72 -50.10
CA ALA A 42 -14.86 -10.66 -49.29
C ALA A 42 -13.50 -10.98 -49.94
N ASN A 43 -13.50 -11.22 -51.25
CA ASN A 43 -12.28 -11.47 -52.02
C ASN A 43 -11.35 -10.27 -52.03
N TRP A 44 -11.91 -9.05 -52.11
CA TRP A 44 -11.13 -7.82 -52.01
C TRP A 44 -10.40 -7.72 -50.67
N VAL A 45 -11.11 -7.89 -49.54
CA VAL A 45 -10.50 -7.85 -48.19
C VAL A 45 -9.41 -8.91 -48.05
N ASN A 46 -9.70 -10.15 -48.43
CA ASN A 46 -8.72 -11.26 -48.37
C ASN A 46 -7.50 -11.03 -49.28
N LEU A 47 -7.68 -10.37 -50.43
CA LEU A 47 -6.57 -9.99 -51.30
C LEU A 47 -5.70 -8.92 -50.65
N GLN A 48 -6.30 -7.89 -50.04
CA GLN A 48 -5.53 -6.85 -49.34
C GLN A 48 -4.74 -7.42 -48.16
N LEU A 49 -5.35 -8.32 -47.37
CA LEU A 49 -4.66 -9.00 -46.26
C LEU A 49 -3.46 -9.83 -46.73
N ARG A 50 -3.62 -10.60 -47.82
CA ARG A 50 -2.53 -11.39 -48.39
C ARG A 50 -1.40 -10.51 -48.93
N ARG A 51 -1.74 -9.39 -49.59
CA ARG A 51 -0.75 -8.42 -50.07
C ARG A 51 0.02 -7.80 -48.91
N TRP A 52 -0.67 -7.35 -47.87
CA TRP A 52 0.00 -6.80 -46.68
C TRP A 52 0.98 -7.79 -46.05
N LYS A 53 0.58 -9.05 -45.87
CA LYS A 53 1.46 -10.09 -45.34
C LYS A 53 2.67 -10.38 -46.23
N ARG A 54 2.46 -10.45 -47.54
CA ARG A 54 3.52 -10.75 -48.53
C ARG A 54 4.50 -9.59 -48.70
N ASP A 55 3.98 -8.38 -48.79
CA ASP A 55 4.73 -7.17 -49.15
C ASP A 55 5.28 -6.45 -47.90
N GLY A 56 4.91 -6.89 -46.70
CA GLY A 56 5.28 -6.28 -45.42
C GLY A 56 4.66 -4.89 -45.17
N SER A 57 3.88 -4.37 -46.12
CA SER A 57 3.27 -3.05 -46.07
C SER A 57 1.87 -3.04 -46.69
N PRO A 58 0.93 -2.23 -46.19
CA PRO A 58 -0.41 -2.17 -46.75
C PRO A 58 -0.44 -1.37 -48.05
N THR A 59 -1.40 -1.69 -48.93
CA THR A 59 -1.72 -0.80 -50.05
C THR A 59 -2.36 0.51 -49.55
N PRO A 60 -2.29 1.61 -50.31
CA PRO A 60 -2.95 2.87 -49.93
C PRO A 60 -4.46 2.70 -49.69
N ALA A 61 -5.14 1.91 -50.53
CA ALA A 61 -6.56 1.62 -50.40
C ALA A 61 -6.87 0.84 -49.10
N PHE A 62 -6.04 -0.15 -48.76
CA PHE A 62 -6.22 -0.90 -47.52
C PHE A 62 -5.92 -0.06 -46.28
N ARG A 63 -4.93 0.84 -46.36
CA ARG A 63 -4.65 1.82 -45.30
C ARG A 63 -5.83 2.75 -45.06
N ALA A 64 -6.43 3.27 -46.13
CA ALA A 64 -7.63 4.11 -46.05
C ALA A 64 -8.82 3.36 -45.46
N PHE A 65 -9.02 2.09 -45.87
CA PHE A 65 -10.07 1.22 -45.33
C PHE A 65 -9.93 1.04 -43.81
N VAL A 66 -8.76 0.62 -43.33
CA VAL A 66 -8.55 0.39 -41.89
C VAL A 66 -8.68 1.68 -41.09
N ARG A 67 -8.16 2.81 -41.60
CA ARG A 67 -8.30 4.12 -40.95
C ARG A 67 -9.77 4.51 -40.77
N ALA A 68 -10.54 4.43 -41.86
CA ALA A 68 -11.96 4.74 -41.84
C ALA A 68 -12.71 3.84 -40.86
N MET A 69 -12.34 2.57 -40.75
CA MET A 69 -12.98 1.66 -39.80
C MET A 69 -12.64 1.99 -38.34
N LEU A 70 -11.38 2.29 -38.01
CA LEU A 70 -10.97 2.53 -36.63
C LEU A 70 -11.46 3.89 -36.08
N TYR A 71 -11.43 4.95 -36.89
CA TYR A 71 -11.84 6.29 -36.46
C TYR A 71 -12.30 7.13 -37.65
N THR A 72 -13.46 7.78 -37.52
CA THR A 72 -13.93 8.80 -38.47
C THR A 72 -14.67 9.88 -37.73
N GLU A 73 -14.14 11.11 -37.81
CA GLU A 73 -14.79 12.28 -37.21
C GLU A 73 -16.19 12.49 -37.79
N GLY A 74 -17.18 12.71 -36.93
CA GLY A 74 -18.57 12.91 -37.33
C GLY A 74 -19.36 11.64 -37.69
N ARG A 75 -18.75 10.45 -37.68
CA ARG A 75 -19.49 9.18 -37.77
C ARG A 75 -20.17 8.85 -36.44
N ASP A 76 -21.33 8.20 -36.49
CA ASP A 76 -21.94 7.56 -35.32
C ASP A 76 -21.90 6.02 -35.46
N PRO A 77 -21.17 5.29 -34.58
CA PRO A 77 -20.23 5.82 -33.59
C PRO A 77 -18.91 6.29 -34.24
N VAL A 78 -18.22 7.25 -33.60
CA VAL A 78 -16.97 7.83 -34.12
C VAL A 78 -15.87 6.76 -34.24
N THR A 79 -15.86 5.79 -33.32
CA THR A 79 -14.97 4.62 -33.31
C THR A 79 -15.73 3.36 -32.94
N PHE A 80 -15.24 2.21 -33.38
CA PHE A 80 -15.73 0.90 -32.95
C PHE A 80 -14.83 0.24 -31.90
N MET A 81 -13.74 0.90 -31.46
CA MET A 81 -12.76 0.34 -30.52
C MET A 81 -13.28 0.21 -29.08
N PHE A 82 -14.26 1.03 -28.71
CA PHE A 82 -14.81 1.12 -27.36
C PHE A 82 -16.34 0.98 -27.40
N ASP A 83 -16.92 0.43 -26.34
CA ASP A 83 -18.39 0.28 -26.23
C ASP A 83 -19.09 1.64 -26.13
N SER A 84 -18.49 2.58 -25.40
CA SER A 84 -18.91 3.98 -25.31
C SER A 84 -17.68 4.89 -25.19
N VAL A 85 -17.84 6.14 -25.62
CA VAL A 85 -16.89 7.25 -25.43
C VAL A 85 -17.52 8.38 -24.61
N ASP A 86 -18.64 8.09 -23.96
CA ASP A 86 -19.33 9.02 -23.08
C ASP A 86 -18.72 8.95 -21.68
N GLY A 87 -18.73 10.08 -20.95
CA GLY A 87 -18.22 10.16 -19.58
C GLY A 87 -16.80 10.73 -19.47
N PRO A 88 -16.20 10.69 -18.27
CA PRO A 88 -14.97 11.40 -17.95
C PRO A 88 -13.76 10.94 -18.77
N ASN A 89 -13.71 9.64 -19.11
CA ASN A 89 -12.62 9.05 -19.90
C ASN A 89 -12.83 9.13 -21.42
N GLY A 90 -13.99 9.64 -21.87
CA GLY A 90 -14.35 9.77 -23.28
C GLY A 90 -13.30 10.48 -24.15
N PRO A 91 -12.77 11.65 -23.73
CA PRO A 91 -11.72 12.35 -24.48
C PRO A 91 -10.45 11.51 -24.65
N ALA A 92 -10.05 10.74 -23.63
CA ALA A 92 -8.88 9.86 -23.70
C ALA A 92 -9.12 8.71 -24.70
N TYR A 93 -10.33 8.13 -24.72
CA TYR A 93 -10.70 7.09 -25.69
C TYR A 93 -10.75 7.59 -27.12
N LEU A 94 -11.33 8.77 -27.36
CA LEU A 94 -11.34 9.37 -28.69
C LEU A 94 -9.93 9.63 -29.19
N ARG A 95 -9.06 10.19 -28.35
CA ARG A 95 -7.65 10.41 -28.67
C ARG A 95 -6.93 9.09 -28.96
N ALA A 96 -7.14 8.07 -28.14
CA ALA A 96 -6.56 6.75 -28.31
C ALA A 96 -6.99 6.08 -29.62
N ALA A 97 -8.28 6.14 -29.96
CA ALA A 97 -8.81 5.60 -31.22
C ALA A 97 -8.28 6.36 -32.45
N GLN A 98 -8.21 7.68 -32.36
CA GLN A 98 -7.65 8.52 -33.43
C GLN A 98 -6.17 8.19 -33.69
N LEU A 99 -5.37 8.11 -32.62
CA LEU A 99 -3.95 7.77 -32.71
C LEU A 99 -3.74 6.32 -33.18
N ALA A 100 -4.53 5.37 -32.69
CA ALA A 100 -4.51 3.99 -33.16
C ALA A 100 -4.83 3.90 -34.66
N SER A 101 -5.87 4.61 -35.13
CA SER A 101 -6.23 4.68 -36.55
C SER A 101 -5.07 5.21 -37.41
N ASN A 102 -4.47 6.32 -36.99
CA ASN A 102 -3.37 6.96 -37.72
C ASN A 102 -2.12 6.09 -37.79
N ASN A 103 -1.82 5.38 -36.69
CA ASN A 103 -0.58 4.65 -36.48
C ASN A 103 -0.68 3.13 -36.69
N PHE A 104 -1.85 2.56 -37.00
CA PHE A 104 -2.10 1.11 -36.97
C PHE A 104 -1.02 0.26 -37.67
N PHE A 105 -0.71 0.59 -38.92
CA PHE A 105 0.28 -0.17 -39.71
C PHE A 105 1.72 0.10 -39.29
N ASP A 106 2.01 1.29 -38.78
CA ASP A 106 3.35 1.66 -38.31
C ASP A 106 3.62 0.95 -36.97
N LEU A 107 2.59 0.84 -36.13
CA LEU A 107 2.61 0.05 -34.91
C LEU A 107 2.77 -1.44 -35.21
N HIS A 108 2.02 -1.99 -36.18
CA HIS A 108 2.21 -3.37 -36.64
C HIS A 108 3.63 -3.62 -37.13
N ALA A 109 4.17 -2.75 -37.98
CA ALA A 109 5.54 -2.85 -38.47
C ALA A 109 6.57 -2.78 -37.33
N SER A 110 6.35 -1.94 -36.32
CA SER A 110 7.18 -1.85 -35.11
C SER A 110 7.14 -3.14 -34.30
N LEU A 111 5.95 -3.74 -34.14
CA LEU A 111 5.79 -5.02 -33.44
C LEU A 111 6.55 -6.16 -34.15
N VAL A 112 6.51 -6.18 -35.48
CA VAL A 112 7.25 -7.19 -36.27
C VAL A 112 8.76 -6.96 -36.20
N SER A 113 9.21 -5.74 -36.43
CA SER A 113 10.64 -5.44 -36.57
C SER A 113 11.39 -5.28 -35.24
N ALA A 114 10.82 -4.55 -34.28
CA ALA A 114 11.48 -4.23 -33.01
C ALA A 114 11.20 -5.26 -31.90
N HIS A 115 10.02 -5.89 -31.92
CA HIS A 115 9.63 -6.91 -30.94
C HIS A 115 9.67 -8.33 -31.50
N LEU A 116 10.14 -8.50 -32.74
CA LEU A 116 10.36 -9.80 -33.42
C LEU A 116 9.12 -10.69 -33.47
N LEU A 117 7.92 -10.08 -33.52
CA LEU A 117 6.68 -10.83 -33.60
C LEU A 117 6.37 -11.27 -35.03
N PRO A 118 5.89 -12.50 -35.25
CA PRO A 118 5.32 -12.89 -36.54
C PRO A 118 4.18 -11.96 -36.97
N HIS A 119 4.03 -11.74 -38.27
CA HIS A 119 2.99 -10.86 -38.84
C HIS A 119 1.60 -11.09 -38.24
N ASP A 120 1.19 -12.35 -38.10
CA ASP A 120 -0.14 -12.70 -37.61
C ASP A 120 -0.28 -12.52 -36.10
N ALA A 121 0.78 -12.80 -35.32
CA ALA A 121 0.81 -12.53 -33.88
C ALA A 121 0.72 -11.02 -33.60
N ALA A 122 1.45 -10.19 -34.35
CA ALA A 122 1.36 -8.73 -34.24
C ALA A 122 -0.07 -8.23 -34.49
N ARG A 123 -0.76 -8.73 -35.53
CA ARG A 123 -2.17 -8.37 -35.78
C ARG A 123 -3.09 -8.81 -34.65
N GLN A 124 -2.88 -10.02 -34.13
CA GLN A 124 -3.68 -10.56 -33.05
C GLN A 124 -3.55 -9.71 -31.77
N ILE A 125 -2.34 -9.27 -31.41
CA ILE A 125 -2.14 -8.34 -30.29
C ILE A 125 -2.85 -7.01 -30.56
N LEU A 126 -2.76 -6.46 -31.77
CA LEU A 126 -3.44 -5.20 -32.10
C LEU A 126 -4.97 -5.28 -32.05
N SER A 127 -5.53 -6.48 -32.23
CA SER A 127 -6.97 -6.71 -32.00
C SER A 127 -7.38 -6.49 -30.55
N HIS A 128 -6.45 -6.56 -29.61
CA HIS A 128 -6.66 -6.23 -28.20
C HIS A 128 -6.42 -4.74 -27.89
N GLY A 129 -6.07 -3.90 -28.87
CA GLY A 129 -5.68 -2.50 -28.65
C GLY A 129 -6.71 -1.67 -27.88
N GLY A 130 -8.01 -1.87 -28.15
CA GLY A 130 -9.09 -1.20 -27.40
C GLY A 130 -9.11 -1.61 -25.92
N MET A 131 -8.93 -2.89 -25.62
CA MET A 131 -8.85 -3.40 -24.25
C MET A 131 -7.57 -2.92 -23.54
N ILE A 132 -6.43 -2.94 -24.21
CA ILE A 132 -5.14 -2.44 -23.68
C ILE A 132 -5.28 -0.97 -23.28
N ALA A 133 -5.84 -0.13 -24.15
CA ALA A 133 -6.04 1.29 -23.85
C ALA A 133 -7.07 1.52 -22.74
N ARG A 134 -8.13 0.70 -22.70
CA ARG A 134 -9.13 0.76 -21.63
C ARG A 134 -8.50 0.46 -20.27
N LEU A 135 -7.75 -0.62 -20.12
CA LEU A 135 -7.08 -0.98 -18.87
C LEU A 135 -6.10 0.12 -18.40
N ALA A 136 -5.38 0.75 -19.34
CA ALA A 136 -4.47 1.84 -18.99
C ALA A 136 -5.19 3.14 -18.58
N VAL A 137 -6.38 3.42 -19.11
CA VAL A 137 -7.11 4.69 -18.86
C VAL A 137 -8.09 4.57 -17.69
N GLU A 138 -8.86 3.48 -17.62
CA GLU A 138 -9.84 3.25 -16.55
C GLU A 138 -9.16 2.75 -15.28
N GLU A 139 -8.32 1.71 -15.39
CA GLU A 139 -7.75 1.01 -14.24
C GLU A 139 -6.33 1.48 -13.91
N GLN A 140 -5.81 2.49 -14.62
CA GLN A 140 -4.43 3.00 -14.49
C GLN A 140 -3.36 1.88 -14.54
N MET A 141 -3.64 0.77 -15.24
CA MET A 141 -2.70 -0.34 -15.28
C MET A 141 -1.48 -0.03 -16.12
N THR A 142 -0.33 -0.46 -15.61
CA THR A 142 0.94 -0.42 -16.35
C THR A 142 0.98 -1.46 -17.47
N ALA A 143 1.90 -1.31 -18.43
CA ALA A 143 2.08 -2.25 -19.53
C ALA A 143 2.45 -3.65 -19.05
N SER A 144 3.22 -3.77 -17.96
CA SER A 144 3.54 -5.06 -17.34
C SER A 144 2.30 -5.74 -16.75
N GLU A 145 1.46 -5.01 -16.03
CA GLU A 145 0.24 -5.56 -15.44
C GLU A 145 -0.79 -5.95 -16.51
N ILE A 146 -1.00 -5.09 -17.51
CA ILE A 146 -1.83 -5.42 -18.69
C ILE A 146 -1.32 -6.68 -19.38
N SER A 147 0.00 -6.83 -19.52
CA SER A 147 0.61 -8.02 -20.13
C SER A 147 0.33 -9.28 -19.33
N ARG A 148 0.38 -9.22 -17.99
CA ARG A 148 0.03 -10.34 -17.10
C ARG A 148 -1.43 -10.73 -17.25
N LEU A 149 -2.34 -9.76 -17.19
CA LEU A 149 -3.78 -9.98 -17.34
C LEU A 149 -4.13 -10.62 -18.68
N ILE A 150 -3.56 -10.12 -19.78
CA ILE A 150 -3.78 -10.69 -21.12
C ILE A 150 -3.25 -12.13 -21.21
N THR A 151 -2.06 -12.40 -20.65
CA THR A 151 -1.44 -13.73 -20.67
C THR A 151 -2.30 -14.76 -19.92
N VAL A 152 -2.92 -14.38 -18.80
CA VAL A 152 -3.85 -15.24 -18.06
C VAL A 152 -5.11 -15.53 -18.89
N ARG A 153 -5.63 -14.52 -19.59
CA ARG A 153 -6.84 -14.66 -20.42
C ARG A 153 -6.61 -15.49 -21.69
N ASP A 154 -5.42 -15.40 -22.27
CA ASP A 154 -5.06 -16.12 -23.49
C ASP A 154 -3.59 -16.54 -23.46
N ASN A 155 -3.36 -17.77 -22.95
CA ASN A 155 -2.03 -18.38 -22.78
C ASN A 155 -1.26 -18.60 -24.10
N ARG A 156 -1.89 -18.41 -25.26
CA ARG A 156 -1.22 -18.45 -26.56
C ARG A 156 -0.35 -17.22 -26.77
N PHE A 157 -0.56 -16.18 -25.97
CA PHE A 157 0.28 -14.98 -25.96
C PHE A 157 1.29 -15.05 -24.82
N SER A 158 2.55 -15.37 -25.13
CA SER A 158 3.67 -14.99 -24.25
C SER A 158 4.00 -13.52 -24.52
N LEU A 159 3.15 -12.63 -24.01
CA LEU A 159 3.20 -11.22 -24.38
C LEU A 159 4.35 -10.54 -23.61
N ASN A 160 5.25 -9.91 -24.34
CA ASN A 160 6.30 -9.09 -23.75
C ASN A 160 5.67 -7.72 -23.42
N TRP A 161 5.72 -7.31 -22.15
CA TRP A 161 5.19 -6.01 -21.70
C TRP A 161 5.72 -4.82 -22.52
N ARG A 162 6.94 -4.92 -23.08
CA ARG A 162 7.50 -3.89 -23.97
C ARG A 162 6.67 -3.70 -25.25
N ALA A 163 6.03 -4.75 -25.75
CA ALA A 163 5.11 -4.66 -26.87
C ALA A 163 3.82 -3.92 -26.48
N VAL A 164 3.28 -4.19 -25.29
CA VAL A 164 2.15 -3.42 -24.72
C VAL A 164 2.52 -1.95 -24.56
N GLN A 165 3.70 -1.67 -24.00
CA GLN A 165 4.20 -0.31 -23.83
C GLN A 165 4.31 0.43 -25.17
N ALA A 166 4.78 -0.24 -26.23
CA ALA A 166 4.85 0.35 -27.56
C ALA A 166 3.45 0.69 -28.13
N ILE A 167 2.46 -0.18 -27.88
CA ILE A 167 1.05 0.06 -28.24
C ILE A 167 0.51 1.26 -27.49
N LEU A 168 0.63 1.28 -26.16
CA LEU A 168 0.18 2.39 -25.31
C LEU A 168 0.83 3.71 -25.70
N ALA A 169 2.14 3.71 -25.97
CA ALA A 169 2.85 4.92 -26.39
C ALA A 169 2.34 5.46 -27.74
N LYS A 170 2.07 4.58 -28.71
CA LYS A 170 1.52 4.98 -30.03
C LYS A 170 0.05 5.37 -29.98
N MET A 171 -0.68 4.92 -28.96
CA MET A 171 -2.07 5.31 -28.69
C MET A 171 -2.16 6.53 -27.76
N GLY A 172 -1.05 6.99 -27.18
CA GLY A 172 -1.04 8.14 -26.27
C GLY A 172 -1.59 7.82 -24.87
N CYS A 173 -1.52 6.56 -24.46
CA CYS A 173 -2.02 6.04 -23.17
C CYS A 173 -0.90 5.41 -22.33
N ALA A 174 0.37 5.67 -22.64
CA ALA A 174 1.47 5.11 -21.86
C ALA A 174 1.52 5.77 -20.47
N PRO A 175 1.65 4.99 -19.38
CA PRO A 175 1.78 5.53 -18.05
C PRO A 175 3.07 6.35 -17.95
N SER A 176 3.00 7.44 -17.18
CA SER A 176 4.13 8.35 -16.96
C SER A 176 3.99 8.96 -15.57
N LEU A 177 4.96 8.67 -14.72
CA LEU A 177 5.10 9.30 -13.40
C LEU A 177 5.99 10.54 -13.53
N SER A 178 5.50 11.71 -13.12
CA SER A 178 6.30 12.94 -13.04
C SER A 178 7.11 12.99 -11.73
N LEU A 179 8.15 13.85 -11.70
CA LEU A 179 8.89 14.09 -10.47
C LEU A 179 8.00 14.74 -9.41
N ASP A 180 7.21 15.74 -9.81
CA ASP A 180 6.29 16.46 -8.90
C ASP A 180 5.28 15.51 -8.25
N GLN A 181 4.73 14.55 -9.01
CA GLN A 181 3.84 13.52 -8.47
C GLN A 181 4.56 12.64 -7.44
N ALA A 182 5.75 12.12 -7.77
CA ALA A 182 6.51 11.30 -6.84
C ALA A 182 6.92 12.05 -5.57
N GLN A 183 7.25 13.35 -5.68
CA GLN A 183 7.55 14.21 -4.54
C GLN A 183 6.32 14.46 -3.66
N GLN A 184 5.16 14.65 -4.27
CA GLN A 184 3.91 14.79 -3.53
C GLN A 184 3.58 13.52 -2.75
N THR A 185 3.62 12.35 -3.40
CA THR A 185 3.38 11.05 -2.74
C THR A 185 4.33 10.84 -1.56
N PHE A 186 5.62 11.13 -1.73
CA PHE A 186 6.60 11.04 -0.64
C PHE A 186 6.30 12.00 0.52
N GLN A 187 5.85 13.22 0.23
CA GLN A 187 5.44 14.15 1.30
C GLN A 187 4.19 13.65 2.01
N ASP A 188 3.19 13.18 1.26
CA ASP A 188 1.95 12.63 1.81
C ASP A 188 2.22 11.39 2.69
N ASP A 189 3.11 10.49 2.25
CA ASP A 189 3.55 9.32 3.03
C ASP A 189 4.31 9.75 4.31
N SER A 190 5.12 10.81 4.23
CA SER A 190 5.83 11.37 5.39
C SER A 190 4.86 11.98 6.41
N ASP A 191 3.82 12.64 5.94
CA ASP A 191 2.81 13.27 6.79
C ASP A 191 1.87 12.22 7.42
N ALA A 192 1.61 11.11 6.71
CA ALA A 192 0.77 10.00 7.18
C ALA A 192 1.50 9.03 8.13
N GLU A 193 2.84 8.97 8.09
CA GLU A 193 3.66 8.05 8.90
C GLU A 193 3.27 7.96 10.39
N PRO A 194 2.99 9.07 11.11
CA PRO A 194 2.58 9.02 12.51
C PRO A 194 1.21 8.37 12.73
N GLU A 195 0.27 8.55 11.80
CA GLU A 195 -1.05 7.92 11.86
C GLU A 195 -0.99 6.43 11.55
N LEU A 196 -0.09 6.01 10.66
CA LEU A 196 0.10 4.61 10.29
C LEU A 196 0.79 3.78 11.37
N LEU A 197 1.79 4.37 12.03
CA LEU A 197 2.73 3.62 12.87
C LEU A 197 2.84 4.14 14.32
N GLY A 198 2.19 5.23 14.69
CA GLY A 198 2.18 5.72 16.08
C GLY A 198 3.57 6.01 16.62
N ASP A 199 3.93 5.43 17.77
CA ASP A 199 5.26 5.49 18.39
C ASP A 199 6.03 4.14 18.34
N LEU A 200 5.61 3.22 17.46
CA LEU A 200 6.32 1.95 17.24
C LEU A 200 7.78 2.18 16.84
N ASP A 201 8.68 1.37 17.40
CA ASP A 201 10.04 1.24 16.87
C ASP A 201 10.05 0.50 15.52
N ILE A 202 11.24 0.29 14.93
CA ILE A 202 11.34 -0.38 13.62
C ILE A 202 10.80 -1.82 13.67
N ALA A 203 11.09 -2.57 14.75
CA ALA A 203 10.63 -3.95 14.89
C ALA A 203 9.10 -4.03 15.04
N GLY A 204 8.50 -3.20 15.89
CA GLY A 204 7.06 -3.09 16.04
C GLY A 204 6.38 -2.60 14.76
N SER A 205 7.02 -1.69 14.01
CA SER A 205 6.51 -1.24 12.71
C SER A 205 6.51 -2.37 11.67
N ILE A 206 7.52 -3.25 11.69
CA ILE A 206 7.56 -4.47 10.86
C ILE A 206 6.41 -5.41 11.20
N GLU A 207 6.20 -5.69 12.49
CA GLU A 207 5.10 -6.54 12.96
C GLU A 207 3.74 -5.97 12.56
N ARG A 208 3.57 -4.64 12.67
CA ARG A 208 2.35 -3.93 12.26
C ARG A 208 2.08 -4.06 10.77
N VAL A 209 3.08 -3.81 9.91
CA VAL A 209 2.93 -3.96 8.46
C VAL A 209 2.63 -5.41 8.08
N ALA A 210 3.28 -6.38 8.74
CA ALA A 210 3.00 -7.81 8.52
C ALA A 210 1.57 -8.20 8.92
N LEU A 211 1.05 -7.65 10.03
CA LEU A 211 -0.35 -7.85 10.44
C LEU A 211 -1.33 -7.29 9.40
N VAL A 212 -1.04 -6.12 8.82
CA VAL A 212 -1.85 -5.55 7.72
C VAL A 212 -1.75 -6.43 6.46
N ALA A 213 -0.56 -6.95 6.15
CA ALA A 213 -0.40 -7.88 5.03
C ALA A 213 -1.29 -9.12 5.20
N ASP A 214 -1.31 -9.73 6.39
CA ASP A 214 -2.15 -10.90 6.69
C ASP A 214 -3.65 -10.57 6.61
N SER A 215 -4.08 -9.43 7.15
CA SER A 215 -5.50 -9.02 7.12
C SER A 215 -6.02 -8.73 5.70
N LEU A 216 -5.13 -8.28 4.81
CA LEU A 216 -5.40 -8.12 3.37
C LEU A 216 -5.34 -9.44 2.59
N GLY A 217 -5.04 -10.56 3.25
CA GLY A 217 -4.90 -11.88 2.63
C GLY A 217 -3.61 -12.06 1.81
N CYS A 218 -2.61 -11.21 2.03
CA CYS A 218 -1.31 -11.31 1.38
C CYS A 218 -0.49 -12.45 2.02
N LYS A 219 -0.29 -13.53 1.27
CA LYS A 219 0.44 -14.70 1.77
C LYS A 219 1.94 -14.44 1.79
N GLY A 220 2.57 -14.65 2.93
CA GLY A 220 4.02 -14.54 3.07
C GLY A 220 4.48 -14.45 4.52
N ASP A 221 5.77 -14.62 4.76
CA ASP A 221 6.37 -14.37 6.08
C ASP A 221 6.92 -12.94 6.13
N PHE A 222 6.00 -11.97 6.18
CA PHE A 222 6.36 -10.55 6.13
C PHE A 222 7.19 -10.10 7.33
N VAL A 223 7.02 -10.72 8.50
CA VAL A 223 7.85 -10.43 9.67
C VAL A 223 9.30 -10.82 9.37
N GLU A 224 9.55 -12.04 8.88
CA GLU A 224 10.90 -12.49 8.53
C GLU A 224 11.50 -11.64 7.40
N TRP A 225 10.76 -11.43 6.30
CA TRP A 225 11.28 -10.72 5.13
C TRP A 225 11.61 -9.26 5.43
N LEU A 226 10.74 -8.53 6.12
CA LEU A 226 11.01 -7.15 6.50
C LEU A 226 12.12 -7.07 7.55
N THR A 227 12.19 -8.02 8.49
CA THR A 227 13.29 -8.11 9.46
C THR A 227 14.63 -8.31 8.76
N ASP A 228 14.69 -9.15 7.74
CA ASP A 228 15.91 -9.34 6.96
C ASP A 228 16.31 -8.05 6.23
N LEU A 229 15.35 -7.34 5.62
CA LEU A 229 15.59 -6.08 4.91
C LEU A 229 16.05 -4.91 5.79
N PHE A 230 15.42 -4.74 6.96
CA PHE A 230 15.62 -3.56 7.82
C PHE A 230 16.61 -3.79 8.96
N VAL A 231 16.83 -5.05 9.38
CA VAL A 231 17.54 -5.36 10.63
C VAL A 231 18.70 -6.34 10.43
N THR A 232 18.47 -7.55 9.92
CA THR A 232 19.45 -8.65 10.07
C THR A 232 20.49 -8.74 8.93
N ASP A 233 20.09 -8.53 7.67
CA ASP A 233 20.97 -8.57 6.49
C ASP A 233 20.92 -7.24 5.75
N PHE A 234 20.85 -6.15 6.52
CA PHE A 234 20.56 -4.81 6.03
C PHE A 234 21.41 -4.40 4.82
N HIS A 235 20.73 -4.05 3.74
CA HIS A 235 21.34 -3.54 2.51
C HIS A 235 20.54 -2.37 1.95
N ALA A 236 20.94 -1.14 2.31
CA ALA A 236 20.21 0.08 1.98
C ALA A 236 19.74 0.21 0.52
N PRO A 237 20.51 -0.20 -0.51
CA PRO A 237 20.02 -0.20 -1.89
C PRO A 237 18.73 -0.99 -2.11
N TYR A 238 18.45 -2.06 -1.37
CA TYR A 238 17.23 -2.86 -1.53
C TYR A 238 16.00 -2.16 -0.94
N LEU A 239 16.16 -1.38 0.13
CA LEU A 239 15.10 -0.49 0.60
C LEU A 239 14.77 0.59 -0.44
N LEU A 240 15.79 1.16 -1.09
CA LEU A 240 15.61 2.11 -2.19
C LEU A 240 14.88 1.47 -3.39
N LEU A 241 15.20 0.22 -3.73
CA LEU A 241 14.50 -0.53 -4.78
C LEU A 241 13.02 -0.73 -4.42
N LEU A 242 12.73 -1.18 -3.19
CA LEU A 242 11.38 -1.34 -2.69
C LEU A 242 10.61 -0.02 -2.78
N HIS A 243 11.15 1.05 -2.20
CA HIS A 243 10.53 2.37 -2.18
C HIS A 243 10.21 2.86 -3.60
N TYR A 244 11.16 2.76 -4.54
CA TYR A 244 10.90 3.18 -5.92
C TYR A 244 9.77 2.38 -6.60
N GLN A 245 9.68 1.07 -6.35
CA GLN A 245 8.61 0.26 -6.91
C GLN A 245 7.24 0.59 -6.30
N LEU A 246 7.19 0.86 -5.00
CA LEU A 246 5.96 1.23 -4.30
C LEU A 246 5.48 2.66 -4.63
N LEU A 247 6.39 3.57 -4.99
CA LEU A 247 6.02 4.90 -5.52
C LEU A 247 5.35 4.81 -6.89
N ILE A 248 5.77 3.86 -7.72
CA ILE A 248 5.11 3.61 -9.01
C ILE A 248 3.71 3.05 -8.79
N GLN A 249 3.59 2.09 -7.86
CA GLN A 249 2.33 1.45 -7.51
C GLN A 249 1.27 2.46 -7.06
N ASP A 250 1.66 3.50 -6.33
CA ASP A 250 0.74 4.54 -5.86
C ASP A 250 -0.05 5.22 -6.99
N SER A 251 0.62 5.45 -8.13
CA SER A 251 0.02 6.15 -9.28
C SER A 251 -0.58 5.23 -10.33
N PHE A 252 -0.16 3.96 -10.36
CA PHE A 252 -0.54 3.01 -11.40
C PHE A 252 -0.57 1.59 -10.85
N ASP A 253 -1.57 0.79 -11.25
CA ASP A 253 -1.58 -0.64 -10.94
C ASP A 253 -0.41 -1.33 -11.67
N HIS A 254 0.65 -1.60 -10.90
CA HIS A 254 1.94 -2.03 -11.38
C HIS A 254 2.23 -3.48 -11.03
N ALA A 255 2.88 -4.18 -11.95
CA ALA A 255 3.56 -5.43 -11.63
C ALA A 255 4.91 -5.08 -10.99
N VAL A 256 4.89 -4.83 -9.68
CA VAL A 256 5.97 -4.22 -8.89
C VAL A 256 7.32 -4.94 -8.93
N THR A 257 7.39 -6.16 -9.46
CA THR A 257 8.67 -6.84 -9.68
C THR A 257 9.44 -6.29 -10.90
N TYR A 258 8.79 -5.62 -11.86
CA TYR A 258 9.44 -5.21 -13.12
C TYR A 258 10.32 -3.96 -12.97
N ALA A 259 11.64 -4.14 -13.08
CA ALA A 259 12.62 -3.11 -12.73
C ALA A 259 12.76 -1.93 -13.72
N TYR A 260 12.29 -2.07 -14.97
CA TYR A 260 12.63 -1.15 -16.07
C TYR A 260 11.42 -0.57 -16.82
N GLU A 261 10.21 -0.79 -16.35
CA GLU A 261 9.05 -0.20 -17.02
C GLU A 261 9.08 1.33 -16.95
N PHE A 262 9.34 1.85 -15.75
CA PHE A 262 9.68 3.24 -15.51
C PHE A 262 11.19 3.41 -15.59
N LYS A 263 11.66 4.57 -16.06
CA LYS A 263 13.09 4.79 -16.34
C LYS A 263 13.85 4.86 -15.01
N PRO A 264 14.67 3.85 -14.64
CA PRO A 264 15.45 3.90 -13.40
C PRO A 264 16.69 4.79 -13.51
N ARG A 265 16.91 5.39 -14.70
CA ARG A 265 17.86 6.50 -14.95
C ARG A 265 17.18 7.87 -14.91
N GLY A 266 15.90 7.90 -14.53
CA GLY A 266 15.08 9.10 -14.51
C GLY A 266 15.36 9.97 -13.29
N GLN A 267 14.79 11.17 -13.33
CA GLN A 267 14.93 12.16 -12.27
C GLN A 267 14.39 11.64 -10.93
N ILE A 268 13.33 10.83 -10.94
CA ILE A 268 12.70 10.27 -9.73
C ILE A 268 13.68 9.38 -8.96
N ALA A 269 14.30 8.38 -9.60
CA ALA A 269 15.25 7.50 -8.92
C ALA A 269 16.47 8.27 -8.38
N ALA A 270 16.94 9.27 -9.13
CA ALA A 270 18.06 10.12 -8.71
C ALA A 270 17.70 11.03 -7.53
N TRP A 271 16.48 11.56 -7.51
CA TRP A 271 15.94 12.36 -6.41
C TRP A 271 15.72 11.49 -5.16
N LEU A 272 15.04 10.36 -5.26
CA LEU A 272 14.82 9.45 -4.14
C LEU A 272 16.15 8.96 -3.53
N THR A 273 17.16 8.70 -4.35
CA THR A 273 18.51 8.38 -3.86
C THR A 273 19.11 9.52 -3.03
N GLN A 274 18.84 10.78 -3.39
CA GLN A 274 19.30 11.95 -2.62
C GLN A 274 18.58 12.05 -1.27
N GLU A 275 17.29 11.73 -1.19
CA GLU A 275 16.56 11.69 0.08
C GLU A 275 17.17 10.68 1.06
N TYR A 276 17.53 9.48 0.58
CA TYR A 276 18.24 8.49 1.41
C TYR A 276 19.61 9.00 1.89
N ILE A 277 20.38 9.65 1.00
CA ILE A 277 21.68 10.23 1.37
C ILE A 277 21.50 11.38 2.38
N ALA A 278 20.47 12.20 2.21
CA ALA A 278 20.15 13.31 3.12
C ALA A 278 19.74 12.81 4.51
N ALA A 279 19.07 11.66 4.58
CA ALA A 279 18.78 10.94 5.83
C ALA A 279 20.01 10.27 6.47
N GLY A 280 21.21 10.40 5.89
CA GLY A 280 22.42 9.79 6.41
C GLY A 280 22.61 8.31 6.02
N ILE A 281 21.75 7.76 5.17
CA ILE A 281 21.83 6.35 4.75
C ILE A 281 22.84 6.23 3.59
N PRO A 282 23.90 5.39 3.73
CA PRO A 282 24.97 5.32 2.74
C PRO A 282 24.55 4.52 1.51
N VAL A 283 23.91 5.17 0.54
CA VAL A 283 23.62 4.61 -0.79
C VAL A 283 24.47 5.26 -1.87
N ALA A 284 24.96 4.44 -2.81
CA ALA A 284 25.65 4.96 -3.99
C ALA A 284 24.67 5.71 -4.90
N ARG A 285 25.11 6.80 -5.57
CA ARG A 285 24.26 7.61 -6.47
C ARG A 285 23.55 6.82 -7.59
N ASN A 286 24.08 5.64 -7.95
CA ASN A 286 23.50 4.75 -8.97
C ASN A 286 23.05 3.41 -8.37
N ALA A 287 22.72 3.37 -7.07
CA ALA A 287 22.38 2.14 -6.34
C ALA A 287 21.29 1.31 -7.02
N PHE A 288 20.21 1.94 -7.50
CA PHE A 288 19.16 1.24 -8.25
C PHE A 288 19.73 0.51 -9.48
N LEU A 289 20.48 1.22 -10.33
CA LEU A 289 21.01 0.65 -11.57
C LEU A 289 22.05 -0.44 -11.34
N ASN A 290 22.88 -0.29 -10.31
CA ASN A 290 23.87 -1.29 -9.95
C ASN A 290 23.20 -2.61 -9.56
N ASN A 291 22.03 -2.53 -8.92
CA ASN A 291 21.27 -3.69 -8.48
C ASN A 291 20.27 -4.21 -9.53
N ALA A 292 19.76 -3.37 -10.42
CA ALA A 292 18.85 -3.78 -11.50
C ALA A 292 19.57 -4.19 -12.79
N LYS A 293 20.89 -4.06 -12.90
CA LYS A 293 21.62 -4.28 -14.17
C LYS A 293 21.28 -5.63 -14.81
N ALA A 294 20.89 -5.58 -16.09
CA ALA A 294 20.52 -6.75 -16.90
C ALA A 294 19.39 -7.62 -16.30
N THR A 295 18.62 -7.08 -15.36
CA THR A 295 17.52 -7.76 -14.67
C THR A 295 16.20 -7.30 -15.27
N LEU A 296 15.30 -8.23 -15.61
CA LEU A 296 13.95 -7.85 -16.04
C LEU A 296 13.01 -7.65 -14.86
N ARG A 297 13.10 -8.56 -13.88
CA ARG A 297 12.25 -8.65 -12.71
C ARG A 297 13.10 -8.92 -11.47
N PHE A 298 12.70 -8.37 -10.32
CA PHE A 298 13.24 -8.73 -9.01
C PHE A 298 12.60 -10.03 -8.54
N ASP A 299 13.10 -11.16 -9.05
CA ASP A 299 12.62 -12.52 -8.76
C ASP A 299 13.74 -13.42 -8.23
N GLN A 300 13.46 -14.70 -8.03
CA GLN A 300 14.46 -15.67 -7.57
C GLN A 300 15.66 -15.80 -8.53
N VAL A 301 15.48 -15.56 -9.84
CA VAL A 301 16.60 -15.56 -10.80
C VAL A 301 17.51 -14.35 -10.52
N TRP A 302 16.95 -13.18 -10.24
CA TRP A 302 17.71 -12.01 -9.80
C TRP A 302 18.48 -12.27 -8.50
N VAL A 303 17.86 -12.95 -7.53
CA VAL A 303 18.46 -13.30 -6.23
C VAL A 303 19.70 -14.18 -6.40
N THR A 304 19.67 -15.16 -7.32
CA THR A 304 20.84 -16.05 -7.56
C THR A 304 22.12 -15.31 -7.96
N GLY A 305 21.99 -14.08 -8.48
CA GLY A 305 23.11 -13.22 -8.83
C GLY A 305 23.63 -12.34 -7.69
N ARG A 306 23.11 -12.48 -6.45
CA ARG A 306 23.46 -11.66 -5.29
C ARG A 306 24.26 -12.47 -4.27
N THR A 307 25.45 -12.00 -3.95
CA THR A 307 26.38 -12.66 -3.01
C THR A 307 26.53 -11.95 -1.68
N ASP A 308 26.34 -10.63 -1.67
CA ASP A 308 26.75 -9.80 -0.53
C ASP A 308 25.66 -9.71 0.56
N SER A 309 24.39 -9.75 0.16
CA SER A 309 23.22 -9.70 1.05
C SER A 309 22.08 -10.60 0.52
N PRO A 310 22.30 -11.93 0.47
CA PRO A 310 21.37 -12.86 -0.18
C PRO A 310 20.03 -12.99 0.54
N ARG A 311 19.97 -12.80 1.87
CA ARG A 311 18.71 -12.87 2.62
C ARG A 311 17.85 -11.67 2.32
N SER A 312 18.42 -10.47 2.35
CA SER A 312 17.73 -9.24 1.98
C SER A 312 17.30 -9.21 0.51
N ALA A 313 18.12 -9.77 -0.40
CA ALA A 313 17.70 -9.93 -1.79
C ALA A 313 16.50 -10.88 -1.91
N THR A 314 16.53 -12.02 -1.20
CA THR A 314 15.42 -12.98 -1.17
C THR A 314 14.15 -12.34 -0.60
N ALA A 315 14.28 -11.61 0.50
CA ALA A 315 13.20 -10.89 1.14
C ALA A 315 12.57 -9.84 0.20
N LEU A 316 13.38 -9.02 -0.48
CA LEU A 316 12.88 -8.05 -1.46
C LEU A 316 12.09 -8.73 -2.57
N ALA A 317 12.64 -9.80 -3.15
CA ALA A 317 11.97 -10.53 -4.22
C ALA A 317 10.63 -11.14 -3.75
N ASN A 318 10.61 -11.75 -2.56
CA ASN A 318 9.40 -12.34 -1.99
C ASN A 318 8.33 -11.29 -1.68
N ILE A 319 8.71 -10.14 -1.10
CA ILE A 319 7.80 -9.03 -0.81
C ILE A 319 7.18 -8.51 -2.10
N LEU A 320 7.99 -8.20 -3.12
CA LEU A 320 7.49 -7.69 -4.39
C LEU A 320 6.61 -8.72 -5.11
N GLU A 321 6.97 -10.00 -5.09
CA GLU A 321 6.15 -11.07 -5.67
C GLU A 321 4.81 -11.24 -4.95
N ALA A 322 4.80 -11.17 -3.62
CA ALA A 322 3.57 -11.28 -2.83
C ALA A 322 2.61 -10.12 -3.12
N ILE A 323 3.11 -8.87 -3.10
CA ILE A 323 2.35 -7.66 -3.44
C ILE A 323 1.83 -7.73 -4.88
N GLU A 324 2.69 -8.12 -5.84
CA GLU A 324 2.34 -8.22 -7.25
C GLU A 324 1.14 -9.17 -7.52
N ASN A 325 0.90 -10.15 -6.64
CA ASN A 325 -0.19 -11.12 -6.77
C ASN A 325 -1.50 -10.70 -6.07
N MET A 326 -1.54 -9.53 -5.43
CA MET A 326 -2.75 -8.97 -4.82
C MET A 326 -3.64 -8.26 -5.84
N GLY A 327 -4.93 -8.10 -5.54
CA GLY A 327 -5.81 -7.19 -6.30
C GLY A 327 -5.47 -5.73 -6.01
N SER A 328 -5.72 -4.82 -6.97
CA SER A 328 -5.25 -3.42 -6.94
C SER A 328 -5.47 -2.72 -5.60
N LEU A 329 -6.70 -2.69 -5.07
CA LEU A 329 -6.97 -1.96 -3.82
C LEU A 329 -6.16 -2.47 -2.62
N ALA A 330 -6.02 -3.79 -2.50
CA ALA A 330 -5.24 -4.39 -1.42
C ALA A 330 -3.73 -4.21 -1.65
N LYS A 331 -3.31 -4.17 -2.92
CA LYS A 331 -1.93 -3.86 -3.32
C LYS A 331 -1.57 -2.42 -2.94
N ASP A 332 -2.46 -1.46 -3.20
CA ASP A 332 -2.28 -0.04 -2.90
C ASP A 332 -2.18 0.21 -1.40
N GLU A 333 -3.08 -0.40 -0.61
CA GLU A 333 -3.06 -0.31 0.85
C GLU A 333 -1.75 -0.87 1.42
N LEU A 334 -1.33 -2.09 1.03
CA LEU A 334 -0.09 -2.66 1.54
C LEU A 334 1.15 -1.87 1.09
N ALA A 335 1.13 -1.31 -0.13
CA ALA A 335 2.19 -0.44 -0.61
C ALA A 335 2.30 0.84 0.25
N SER A 336 1.17 1.46 0.60
CA SER A 336 1.12 2.62 1.49
C SER A 336 1.73 2.31 2.87
N GLN A 337 1.33 1.20 3.50
CA GLN A 337 1.87 0.78 4.80
C GLN A 337 3.40 0.57 4.77
N MET A 338 3.92 -0.05 3.70
CA MET A 338 5.35 -0.24 3.53
C MET A 338 6.10 1.06 3.25
N ARG A 339 5.51 2.00 2.51
CA ARG A 339 6.09 3.35 2.34
C ARG A 339 6.12 4.08 3.68
N GLY A 340 5.06 4.00 4.49
CA GLY A 340 5.07 4.50 5.88
C GLY A 340 6.24 3.95 6.71
N LEU A 341 6.52 2.64 6.63
CA LEU A 341 7.68 2.03 7.30
C LEU A 341 9.03 2.55 6.75
N LEU A 342 9.15 2.72 5.43
CA LEU A 342 10.34 3.30 4.80
C LEU A 342 10.55 4.76 5.24
N HIS A 343 9.47 5.54 5.36
CA HIS A 343 9.49 6.92 5.85
C HIS A 343 9.88 6.99 7.32
N ARG A 344 9.35 6.11 8.17
CA ARG A 344 9.80 5.98 9.57
C ARG A 344 11.30 5.71 9.64
N TYR A 345 11.80 4.77 8.83
CA TYR A 345 13.23 4.47 8.78
C TYR A 345 14.06 5.68 8.33
N LEU A 346 13.65 6.38 7.27
CA LEU A 346 14.30 7.61 6.79
C LEU A 346 14.35 8.69 7.87
N ARG A 347 13.23 8.95 8.55
CA ARG A 347 13.14 9.95 9.63
C ARG A 347 14.06 9.61 10.79
N VAL A 348 13.97 8.38 11.31
CA VAL A 348 14.78 7.92 12.44
C VAL A 348 16.28 8.01 12.14
N GLU A 349 16.70 7.60 10.94
CA GLU A 349 18.11 7.70 10.53
C GLU A 349 18.53 9.16 10.32
N SER A 350 17.65 10.01 9.78
CA SER A 350 17.92 11.45 9.65
C SER A 350 18.13 12.10 11.01
N GLU A 351 17.27 11.81 11.99
CA GLU A 351 17.38 12.33 13.36
C GLU A 351 18.66 11.82 14.05
N ARG A 352 19.00 10.55 13.88
CA ARG A 352 20.22 9.93 14.42
C ARG A 352 21.50 10.58 13.87
N HIS A 353 21.52 10.94 12.59
CA HIS A 353 22.69 11.55 11.94
C HIS A 353 22.70 13.08 12.00
N GLY A 354 21.53 13.71 12.11
CA GLY A 354 21.32 15.17 12.11
C GLY A 354 21.72 15.87 13.41
N GLY A 355 21.96 15.12 14.50
CA GLY A 355 22.43 15.64 15.77
C GLY A 355 21.40 15.51 16.89
N ALA A 356 20.89 16.63 17.39
CA ALA A 356 19.92 16.64 18.50
C ALA A 356 18.51 16.33 17.99
N LEU A 357 17.77 15.52 18.75
CA LEU A 357 16.37 15.20 18.46
C LEU A 357 15.53 16.50 18.40
N PRO A 358 14.68 16.71 17.38
CA PRO A 358 13.83 17.89 17.30
C PRO A 358 12.82 17.96 18.45
N HIS A 359 12.55 19.16 18.96
CA HIS A 359 11.50 19.43 19.97
C HIS A 359 11.61 18.59 21.26
N ILE A 360 12.81 18.26 21.72
CA ILE A 360 12.99 17.55 23.00
C ILE A 360 12.24 18.25 24.14
N LEU A 361 11.45 17.48 24.89
CA LEU A 361 10.84 17.95 26.12
C LEU A 361 11.89 18.05 27.24
N PRO A 362 11.91 19.15 28.02
CA PRO A 362 12.74 19.22 29.21
C PRO A 362 12.20 18.29 30.30
N THR A 363 13.02 18.00 31.31
CA THR A 363 12.50 17.53 32.61
C THR A 363 11.51 18.57 33.14
N LEU A 364 10.31 18.12 33.44
CA LEU A 364 9.21 19.00 33.84
C LEU A 364 9.36 19.41 35.31
N THR A 365 9.00 20.66 35.58
CA THR A 365 8.68 21.15 36.92
C THR A 365 7.24 20.80 37.30
N ASP A 366 6.88 20.90 38.58
CA ASP A 366 5.51 20.67 39.05
C ASP A 366 4.47 21.44 38.21
N VAL A 367 4.69 22.73 37.99
CA VAL A 367 3.75 23.58 37.23
C VAL A 367 3.59 23.09 35.79
N GLN A 368 4.67 22.63 35.16
CA GLN A 368 4.62 22.13 33.77
C GLN A 368 3.98 20.75 33.69
N ALA A 369 4.26 19.88 34.65
CA ALA A 369 3.62 18.57 34.75
C ALA A 369 2.10 18.72 34.96
N GLU A 370 1.67 19.61 35.87
CA GLU A 370 0.25 19.91 36.09
C GLU A 370 -0.42 20.43 34.82
N ALA A 371 0.21 21.39 34.13
CA ALA A 371 -0.32 21.94 32.88
C ALA A 371 -0.47 20.85 31.79
N LEU A 372 0.52 19.97 31.64
CA LEU A 372 0.50 18.89 30.66
C LEU A 372 -0.60 17.88 30.98
N LEU A 373 -0.70 17.40 32.22
CA LEU A 373 -1.71 16.44 32.65
C LEU A 373 -3.12 17.02 32.47
N LEU A 374 -3.34 18.27 32.86
CA LEU A 374 -4.62 18.95 32.69
C LEU A 374 -4.99 19.11 31.21
N ALA A 375 -4.02 19.42 30.35
CA ALA A 375 -4.25 19.52 28.92
C ALA A 375 -4.62 18.17 28.29
N ILE A 376 -3.94 17.09 28.67
CA ILE A 376 -4.28 15.73 28.23
C ILE A 376 -5.65 15.32 28.75
N GLY A 377 -6.00 15.66 30.01
CA GLY A 377 -7.32 15.35 30.59
C GLY A 377 -8.47 16.06 29.89
N ALA A 378 -8.27 17.30 29.45
CA ALA A 378 -9.32 18.18 28.94
C ALA A 378 -9.88 17.76 27.57
N GLY A 379 -9.15 17.01 26.75
CA GLY A 379 -9.61 16.60 25.43
C GLY A 379 -8.53 15.95 24.56
N ASN A 380 -8.95 15.38 23.43
CA ASN A 380 -8.06 14.66 22.52
C ASN A 380 -6.90 15.55 22.06
N THR A 381 -5.68 15.09 22.30
CA THR A 381 -4.45 15.84 22.02
C THR A 381 -4.07 15.88 20.54
N ASN A 382 -4.77 15.11 19.70
CA ASN A 382 -4.47 14.84 18.30
C ASN A 382 -3.06 14.27 18.11
N THR A 383 -2.64 13.38 19.01
CA THR A 383 -1.34 12.67 18.96
C THR A 383 -1.52 11.17 18.76
N THR A 384 -2.58 10.77 18.05
CA THR A 384 -2.93 9.36 17.78
C THR A 384 -3.09 8.49 19.03
N GLY A 385 -3.29 9.11 20.20
CA GLY A 385 -3.42 8.42 21.49
C GLY A 385 -2.11 8.31 22.27
N ILE A 386 -0.98 8.82 21.76
CA ILE A 386 0.33 8.66 22.41
C ILE A 386 0.35 9.38 23.76
N LEU A 387 -0.04 10.66 23.82
CA LEU A 387 -0.04 11.40 25.09
C LEU A 387 -1.03 10.81 26.10
N GLU A 388 -2.20 10.39 25.61
CA GLU A 388 -3.22 9.71 26.38
C GLU A 388 -2.69 8.40 26.98
N GLN A 389 -2.00 7.56 26.19
CA GLN A 389 -1.40 6.32 26.68
C GLN A 389 -0.32 6.59 27.74
N ARG A 390 0.53 7.59 27.54
CA ARG A 390 1.57 7.95 28.54
C ARG A 390 0.97 8.46 29.85
N LEU A 391 -0.19 9.13 29.81
CA LEU A 391 -0.96 9.46 31.01
C LEU A 391 -1.48 8.18 31.70
N VAL A 392 -2.03 7.23 30.95
CA VAL A 392 -2.50 5.95 31.51
C VAL A 392 -1.36 5.17 32.16
N ASP A 393 -0.16 5.19 31.58
CA ASP A 393 1.02 4.56 32.18
C ASP A 393 1.33 5.14 33.56
N CYS A 394 1.32 6.47 33.69
CA CYS A 394 1.54 7.14 34.98
C CYS A 394 0.41 6.83 35.97
N PHE A 395 -0.84 6.91 35.52
CA PHE A 395 -2.02 6.66 36.34
C PHE A 395 -2.04 5.22 36.88
N GLY A 396 -1.79 4.23 36.03
CA GLY A 396 -1.71 2.83 36.43
C GLY A 396 -0.60 2.59 37.45
N LEU A 397 0.59 3.19 37.27
CA LEU A 397 1.68 3.09 38.24
C LEU A 397 1.31 3.67 39.60
N THR A 398 0.66 4.84 39.64
CA THR A 398 0.22 5.47 40.90
C THR A 398 -0.82 4.60 41.61
N GLU A 399 -1.80 4.03 40.89
CA GLU A 399 -2.83 3.15 41.46
C GLU A 399 -2.24 1.82 41.99
N HIS A 400 -1.12 1.36 41.40
CA HIS A 400 -0.50 0.08 41.71
C HIS A 400 0.90 0.20 42.36
N ALA A 401 1.18 1.33 43.02
CA ALA A 401 2.47 1.60 43.67
C ALA A 401 2.79 0.69 44.89
N GLY A 402 1.84 -0.15 45.32
CA GLY A 402 2.02 -1.06 46.45
C GLY A 402 2.93 -2.25 46.15
N ASP A 403 3.52 -2.85 47.20
CA ASP A 403 4.39 -4.01 47.05
C ASP A 403 3.66 -5.21 46.42
N GLY A 404 4.31 -5.83 45.42
CA GLY A 404 3.90 -7.10 44.82
C GLY A 404 3.17 -6.99 43.48
N TRP A 405 2.87 -5.79 42.99
CA TRP A 405 2.36 -5.60 41.63
C TRP A 405 3.49 -5.70 40.60
N ALA A 406 3.23 -6.41 39.51
CA ALA A 406 4.11 -6.51 38.36
C ALA A 406 3.42 -5.89 37.14
N ALA A 407 4.07 -4.90 36.53
CA ALA A 407 3.58 -4.26 35.32
C ALA A 407 4.04 -5.02 34.07
N LYS A 408 3.18 -5.09 33.06
CA LYS A 408 3.51 -5.57 31.71
C LYS A 408 2.88 -4.63 30.70
N GLY A 409 3.64 -4.24 29.68
CA GLY A 409 3.21 -3.27 28.68
C GLY A 409 3.44 -1.81 29.04
N LEU A 410 4.01 -1.53 30.22
CA LEU A 410 4.38 -0.16 30.60
C LEU A 410 5.36 0.45 29.59
N GLY A 411 4.98 1.59 29.01
CA GLY A 411 5.78 2.27 27.98
C GLY A 411 5.72 1.63 26.58
N ASP A 412 4.94 0.56 26.37
CA ASP A 412 4.72 0.00 25.04
C ASP A 412 4.06 1.04 24.12
N SER A 413 4.27 0.91 22.81
CA SER A 413 3.62 1.77 21.84
C SER A 413 2.10 1.68 21.93
N VAL A 414 1.40 2.79 21.62
CA VAL A 414 -0.07 2.82 21.49
C VAL A 414 -0.59 1.85 20.42
N PHE A 415 0.25 1.41 19.48
CA PHE A 415 -0.10 0.43 18.45
C PHE A 415 0.47 -0.98 18.71
N ALA A 416 1.03 -1.23 19.89
CA ALA A 416 1.53 -2.55 20.25
C ALA A 416 0.39 -3.55 20.38
N ALA A 417 0.38 -4.60 19.55
CA ALA A 417 -0.71 -5.58 19.56
C ALA A 417 -0.70 -6.43 20.85
N ASN A 418 -1.80 -6.39 21.58
CA ASN A 418 -2.04 -7.17 22.80
C ASN A 418 -1.89 -8.69 22.58
N THR A 419 -2.32 -9.20 21.43
CA THR A 419 -2.22 -10.61 21.05
C THR A 419 -0.77 -11.11 20.94
N TYR A 420 0.10 -10.29 20.37
CA TYR A 420 1.50 -10.63 20.17
C TYR A 420 2.31 -10.48 21.46
N ARG A 421 2.08 -9.40 22.21
CA ARG A 421 2.72 -9.13 23.51
C ARG A 421 2.12 -9.95 24.66
N ARG A 422 1.03 -10.69 24.38
CA ARG A 422 0.25 -11.47 25.35
C ARG A 422 -0.15 -10.61 26.54
N LYS A 423 -0.70 -9.43 26.29
CA LYS A 423 -1.23 -8.51 27.31
C LYS A 423 -2.76 -8.51 27.24
N LEU A 424 -3.41 -8.36 28.39
CA LEU A 424 -4.87 -8.28 28.51
C LEU A 424 -5.41 -6.86 28.29
N GLY A 425 -4.55 -5.87 28.16
CA GLY A 425 -4.85 -4.51 27.68
C GLY A 425 -3.56 -3.78 27.29
N ASP A 426 -3.66 -2.50 26.95
CA ASP A 426 -2.50 -1.67 26.59
C ASP A 426 -1.39 -1.73 27.66
N ILE A 427 -1.78 -1.70 28.93
CA ILE A 427 -0.91 -2.00 30.08
C ILE A 427 -1.68 -2.88 31.07
N GLU A 428 -1.00 -3.83 31.70
CA GLU A 428 -1.58 -4.67 32.75
C GLU A 428 -0.70 -4.70 34.00
N PHE A 429 -1.36 -4.79 35.15
CA PHE A 429 -0.75 -4.94 36.46
C PHE A 429 -1.26 -6.21 37.11
N GLU A 430 -0.35 -7.10 37.47
CA GLU A 430 -0.66 -8.39 38.08
C GLU A 430 -0.19 -8.44 39.54
N LEU A 431 -1.08 -8.87 40.43
CA LEU A 431 -0.78 -9.15 41.82
C LEU A 431 -1.00 -10.65 42.07
N PRO A 432 0.05 -11.50 41.95
CA PRO A 432 -0.07 -12.95 42.00
C PRO A 432 -0.18 -13.50 43.44
N LEU A 433 -0.95 -12.84 44.31
CA LEU A 433 -1.13 -13.22 45.70
C LEU A 433 -2.30 -14.18 45.89
N ARG A 434 -2.00 -15.40 46.36
CA ARG A 434 -3.02 -16.42 46.68
C ARG A 434 -3.81 -16.05 47.95
N PRO A 435 -5.09 -16.46 48.05
CA PRO A 435 -5.85 -17.29 47.10
C PRO A 435 -6.55 -16.51 45.98
N HIS A 436 -6.48 -15.18 45.96
CA HIS A 436 -7.21 -14.32 45.03
C HIS A 436 -6.25 -13.44 44.24
N PRO A 437 -5.49 -14.01 43.28
CA PRO A 437 -4.62 -13.21 42.43
C PRO A 437 -5.47 -12.24 41.60
N ARG A 438 -4.90 -11.08 41.29
CA ARG A 438 -5.58 -9.99 40.58
C ARG A 438 -4.82 -9.62 39.31
N SER A 439 -5.55 -9.29 38.26
CA SER A 439 -5.02 -8.67 37.06
C SER A 439 -5.90 -7.47 36.71
N VAL A 440 -5.28 -6.29 36.66
CA VAL A 440 -5.95 -5.03 36.30
C VAL A 440 -5.30 -4.55 35.01
N SER A 441 -6.07 -4.54 33.92
CA SER A 441 -5.63 -4.08 32.61
C SER A 441 -6.24 -2.73 32.32
N TYR A 442 -5.48 -1.84 31.70
CA TYR A 442 -5.96 -0.54 31.28
C TYR A 442 -5.97 -0.48 29.75
N GLU A 443 -7.03 0.11 29.21
CA GLU A 443 -7.20 0.34 27.78
C GLU A 443 -7.46 1.83 27.54
N SER A 444 -6.57 2.46 26.77
CA SER A 444 -6.62 3.89 26.47
C SER A 444 -7.41 4.14 25.18
N HIS A 445 -8.40 5.03 25.25
CA HIS A 445 -9.17 5.45 24.09
C HIS A 445 -9.30 6.97 24.05
N GLY A 446 -8.48 7.63 23.22
CA GLY A 446 -8.38 9.11 23.11
C GLY A 446 -9.65 9.86 22.64
N GLY A 447 -10.82 9.23 22.64
CA GLY A 447 -12.07 9.81 22.15
C GLY A 447 -13.29 9.45 23.00
N HIS A 448 -14.40 9.22 22.31
CA HIS A 448 -15.65 8.77 22.88
C HIS A 448 -15.70 7.24 22.82
N LEU A 449 -15.64 6.58 23.97
CA LEU A 449 -15.65 5.12 24.05
C LEU A 449 -17.05 4.59 23.76
N THR A 450 -17.13 3.67 22.79
CA THR A 450 -18.39 3.09 22.33
C THR A 450 -18.52 1.61 22.69
N GLU A 451 -19.76 1.10 22.75
CA GLU A 451 -19.99 -0.33 23.01
C GLU A 451 -19.27 -1.27 22.02
N PRO A 452 -19.25 -1.00 20.70
CA PRO A 452 -18.49 -1.83 19.76
C PRO A 452 -16.99 -1.92 20.10
N TYR A 453 -16.37 -0.80 20.48
CA TYR A 453 -14.95 -0.81 20.86
C TYR A 453 -14.70 -1.67 22.11
N VAL A 454 -15.56 -1.57 23.12
CA VAL A 454 -15.48 -2.41 24.33
C VAL A 454 -15.59 -3.89 23.95
N ARG A 455 -16.51 -4.26 23.05
CA ARG A 455 -16.67 -5.64 22.60
C ARG A 455 -15.46 -6.15 21.81
N ASP A 456 -14.94 -5.35 20.88
CA ASP A 456 -13.75 -5.71 20.09
C ASP A 456 -12.53 -5.95 20.99
N HIS A 457 -12.34 -5.10 22.01
CA HIS A 457 -11.30 -5.32 23.01
C HIS A 457 -11.52 -6.64 23.76
N LEU A 458 -12.74 -6.93 24.22
CA LEU A 458 -13.04 -8.15 24.97
C LEU A 458 -12.87 -9.44 24.14
N ASP A 459 -13.08 -9.38 22.83
CA ASP A 459 -12.76 -10.50 21.92
C ASP A 459 -11.24 -10.74 21.88
N SER A 460 -10.44 -9.67 21.82
CA SER A 460 -8.97 -9.77 21.90
C SER A 460 -8.49 -10.26 23.28
N PHE A 461 -9.13 -9.81 24.35
CA PHE A 461 -8.90 -10.25 25.72
C PHE A 461 -9.16 -11.75 25.85
N ALA A 462 -10.29 -12.24 25.33
CA ALA A 462 -10.66 -13.66 25.37
C ALA A 462 -9.59 -14.54 24.71
N TYR A 463 -9.08 -14.10 23.55
CA TYR A 463 -8.01 -14.78 22.86
C TYR A 463 -6.71 -14.82 23.69
N VAL A 464 -6.28 -13.67 24.22
CA VAL A 464 -5.05 -13.60 25.03
C VAL A 464 -5.18 -14.41 26.31
N LEU A 465 -6.33 -14.35 26.99
CA LEU A 465 -6.60 -15.15 28.19
C LEU A 465 -6.46 -16.65 27.89
N GLY A 466 -6.99 -17.11 26.75
CA GLY A 466 -6.82 -18.49 26.31
C GLY A 466 -5.35 -18.87 26.04
N VAL A 467 -4.58 -17.99 25.41
CA VAL A 467 -3.14 -18.20 25.16
C VAL A 467 -2.33 -18.24 26.46
N ARG A 468 -2.75 -17.47 27.49
CA ARG A 468 -2.06 -17.37 28.79
C ARG A 468 -2.60 -18.30 29.86
N GLN A 469 -3.59 -19.13 29.56
CA GLN A 469 -4.24 -19.99 30.55
C GLN A 469 -3.21 -20.83 31.31
N GLU A 470 -2.31 -21.53 30.61
CA GLU A 470 -1.30 -22.38 31.24
C GLU A 470 -0.37 -21.57 32.17
N GLU A 471 -0.01 -20.35 31.79
CA GLU A 471 0.82 -19.43 32.58
C GLU A 471 0.12 -19.03 33.88
N LEU A 472 -1.12 -18.54 33.77
CA LEU A 472 -1.92 -18.05 34.90
C LEU A 472 -2.30 -19.18 35.86
N GLU A 473 -2.57 -20.38 35.35
CA GLU A 473 -2.91 -21.56 36.15
C GLU A 473 -1.72 -22.11 36.96
N THR A 474 -0.47 -21.73 36.64
CA THR A 474 0.67 -22.01 37.52
C THR A 474 0.57 -21.27 38.86
N ILE A 475 -0.10 -20.11 38.88
CA ILE A 475 -0.32 -19.28 40.06
C ILE A 475 -1.61 -19.69 40.75
N ALA A 476 -2.76 -19.71 40.06
CA ALA A 476 -4.03 -20.17 40.62
C ALA A 476 -5.00 -20.58 39.49
N PRO A 477 -5.96 -21.47 39.74
CA PRO A 477 -7.04 -21.75 38.78
C PRO A 477 -7.67 -20.47 38.25
N LEU A 478 -7.97 -20.39 36.95
CA LEU A 478 -8.57 -19.20 36.34
C LEU A 478 -9.82 -18.65 37.09
N PRO A 479 -10.73 -19.49 37.62
CA PRO A 479 -11.87 -18.99 38.39
C PRO A 479 -11.52 -18.28 39.70
N ASP A 480 -10.31 -18.48 40.23
CA ASP A 480 -9.82 -17.83 41.45
C ASP A 480 -9.20 -16.45 41.16
N TRP A 481 -8.88 -16.16 39.88
CA TRP A 481 -8.37 -14.87 39.45
C TRP A 481 -9.48 -13.81 39.41
N GLN A 482 -9.11 -12.59 39.80
CA GLN A 482 -9.95 -11.41 39.66
C GLN A 482 -9.41 -10.55 38.50
N PHE A 483 -10.17 -10.51 37.41
CA PHE A 483 -9.84 -9.68 36.25
C PHE A 483 -10.65 -8.39 36.28
N GLU A 484 -9.97 -7.27 36.05
CA GLU A 484 -10.56 -5.96 35.86
C GLU A 484 -9.97 -5.31 34.60
N VAL A 485 -10.83 -4.76 33.74
CA VAL A 485 -10.42 -3.90 32.63
C VAL A 485 -10.89 -2.49 32.91
N VAL A 486 -9.95 -1.54 32.93
CA VAL A 486 -10.17 -0.13 33.14
C VAL A 486 -10.05 0.59 31.80
N PHE A 487 -11.19 0.95 31.22
CA PHE A 487 -11.21 1.80 30.03
C PHE A 487 -11.03 3.27 30.44
N VAL A 488 -10.03 3.91 29.85
CA VAL A 488 -9.73 5.34 30.05
C VAL A 488 -10.07 6.11 28.77
N ALA A 489 -11.03 7.04 28.84
CA ALA A 489 -11.48 7.81 27.68
C ALA A 489 -11.90 9.23 28.06
N HIS A 490 -12.19 10.12 27.10
CA HIS A 490 -12.75 11.44 27.45
C HIS A 490 -14.23 11.36 27.82
N THR A 491 -14.98 10.49 27.15
CA THR A 491 -16.42 10.31 27.35
C THR A 491 -16.83 8.88 27.00
N PHE A 492 -18.02 8.45 27.43
CA PHE A 492 -18.51 7.08 27.28
C PHE A 492 -19.94 7.04 26.75
N ASP A 493 -20.27 6.00 26.00
CA ASP A 493 -21.65 5.65 25.68
C ASP A 493 -22.46 5.39 26.97
N PRO A 494 -23.74 5.78 27.02
CA PRO A 494 -24.60 5.44 28.14
C PRO A 494 -24.92 3.93 28.15
N GLY A 495 -24.82 3.29 29.32
CA GLY A 495 -25.26 1.92 29.51
C GLY A 495 -24.22 0.84 29.20
N LEU A 496 -22.95 1.20 29.11
CA LEU A 496 -21.86 0.23 29.04
C LEU A 496 -21.87 -0.74 30.24
N PRO A 497 -21.55 -2.03 30.02
CA PRO A 497 -21.61 -3.05 31.08
C PRO A 497 -20.49 -2.87 32.10
N ASN A 498 -20.77 -3.11 33.39
CA ASN A 498 -19.73 -3.07 34.45
C ASN A 498 -19.14 -4.44 34.78
N ASN A 499 -19.67 -5.51 34.19
CA ASN A 499 -19.19 -6.88 34.38
C ASN A 499 -19.62 -7.74 33.19
N ILE A 500 -18.76 -8.65 32.76
CA ILE A 500 -19.02 -9.57 31.67
C ILE A 500 -18.24 -10.88 31.84
N GLU A 501 -18.79 -11.99 31.37
CA GLU A 501 -18.09 -13.26 31.34
C GLU A 501 -17.25 -13.37 30.05
N VAL A 502 -15.94 -13.60 30.20
CA VAL A 502 -15.00 -13.78 29.09
C VAL A 502 -14.15 -15.01 29.35
N GLY A 503 -14.18 -15.98 28.43
CA GLY A 503 -13.39 -17.22 28.57
C GLY A 503 -13.71 -18.04 29.83
N GLY A 504 -14.91 -17.91 30.39
CA GLY A 504 -15.32 -18.57 31.64
C GLY A 504 -14.90 -17.85 32.93
N SER A 505 -14.28 -16.67 32.81
CA SER A 505 -13.91 -15.80 33.93
C SER A 505 -14.82 -14.58 33.98
N ASN A 506 -15.20 -14.14 35.19
CA ASN A 506 -15.90 -12.87 35.37
C ASN A 506 -14.88 -11.72 35.30
N VAL A 507 -15.09 -10.79 34.37
CA VAL A 507 -14.25 -9.62 34.15
C VAL A 507 -15.02 -8.37 34.55
N ALA A 508 -14.55 -7.69 35.59
CA ALA A 508 -15.08 -6.39 36.00
C ALA A 508 -14.65 -5.32 34.99
N LEU A 509 -15.56 -4.42 34.62
CA LEU A 509 -15.27 -3.32 33.71
C LEU A 509 -15.45 -2.00 34.45
N ARG A 510 -14.40 -1.16 34.42
CA ARG A 510 -14.38 0.16 35.03
C ARG A 510 -14.13 1.21 33.95
N TYR A 511 -14.79 2.36 34.08
CA TYR A 511 -14.71 3.48 33.14
C TYR A 511 -14.20 4.71 33.88
N VAL A 512 -13.09 5.29 33.42
CA VAL A 512 -12.39 6.42 34.07
C VAL A 512 -12.12 7.49 33.04
N THR A 513 -12.46 8.75 33.32
CA THR A 513 -12.14 9.80 32.35
C THR A 513 -10.65 10.11 32.34
N PHE A 514 -10.08 10.61 31.23
CA PHE A 514 -8.72 11.16 31.26
C PHE A 514 -8.57 12.32 32.25
N GLU A 515 -9.64 13.09 32.47
CA GLU A 515 -9.65 14.12 33.51
C GLU A 515 -9.50 13.52 34.91
N ASP A 516 -10.25 12.45 35.23
CA ASP A 516 -10.12 11.74 36.51
C ASP A 516 -8.73 11.09 36.66
N ALA A 517 -8.21 10.48 35.59
CA ALA A 517 -6.87 9.88 35.59
C ALA A 517 -5.78 10.93 35.82
N ALA A 518 -5.88 12.10 35.17
CA ALA A 518 -4.96 13.22 35.37
C ALA A 518 -5.01 13.78 36.80
N GLN A 519 -6.20 13.85 37.42
CA GLN A 519 -6.36 14.30 38.79
C GLN A 519 -5.83 13.29 39.82
N ALA A 520 -5.85 12.00 39.49
CA ALA A 520 -5.33 10.95 40.35
C ALA A 520 -3.79 10.93 40.42
N VAL A 521 -3.11 11.37 39.35
CA VAL A 521 -1.65 11.50 39.32
C VAL A 521 -1.23 12.77 40.08
N SER A 522 -0.62 12.60 41.25
CA SER A 522 -0.26 13.69 42.14
C SER A 522 1.09 14.27 41.76
N VAL A 523 1.11 15.37 41.02
CA VAL A 523 2.32 15.99 40.44
C VAL A 523 3.52 16.12 41.40
N GLY A 524 3.31 16.45 42.69
CA GLY A 524 4.42 16.55 43.65
C GLY A 524 5.08 15.19 43.98
N PRO A 525 4.35 14.25 44.59
CA PRO A 525 4.85 12.90 44.85
C PRO A 525 5.24 12.10 43.59
N ASP A 526 4.54 12.33 42.48
CA ASP A 526 4.63 11.53 41.25
C ASP A 526 5.46 12.23 40.15
N LEU A 527 6.15 13.35 40.43
CA LEU A 527 6.92 14.09 39.42
C LEU A 527 7.96 13.20 38.73
N ASP A 528 8.62 12.34 39.51
CA ASP A 528 9.62 11.40 38.99
C ASP A 528 8.96 10.38 38.05
N VAL A 529 7.78 9.86 38.41
CA VAL A 529 6.99 8.94 37.57
C VAL A 529 6.59 9.61 36.26
N ILE A 530 6.13 10.86 36.30
CA ILE A 530 5.75 11.63 35.10
C ILE A 530 6.98 11.83 34.20
N ASN A 531 8.12 12.23 34.75
CA ASN A 531 9.33 12.43 33.95
C ASN A 531 9.86 11.12 33.37
N GLU A 532 9.76 10.01 34.11
CA GLU A 532 10.25 8.70 33.67
C GLU A 532 9.32 8.02 32.66
N HIS A 533 8.00 8.08 32.84
CA HIS A 533 7.03 7.29 32.07
C HIS A 533 6.19 8.10 31.09
N LEU A 534 6.18 9.43 31.19
CA LEU A 534 5.57 10.31 30.19
C LEU A 534 6.63 11.03 29.37
N VAL A 535 7.57 11.74 30.00
CA VAL A 535 8.51 12.61 29.28
C VAL A 535 9.60 11.82 28.57
N ALA A 536 10.26 10.89 29.27
CA ALA A 536 11.36 10.13 28.67
C ALA A 536 10.92 9.30 27.44
N PRO A 537 9.75 8.62 27.43
CA PRO A 537 9.26 7.92 26.25
C PRO A 537 8.93 8.85 25.08
N LEU A 538 8.38 10.05 25.32
CA LEU A 538 8.13 11.04 24.27
C LEU A 538 9.42 11.55 23.60
N ASN A 539 10.52 11.53 24.34
CA ASN A 539 11.86 11.85 23.85
C ASN A 539 12.57 10.66 23.18
N SER A 540 11.87 9.57 22.91
CA SER A 540 12.33 8.51 22.01
C SER A 540 12.43 9.04 20.57
N GLY A 541 13.46 8.62 19.83
CA GLY A 541 13.59 8.92 18.39
C GLY A 541 12.51 8.30 17.52
N PHE A 542 11.73 7.34 18.05
CA PHE A 542 10.62 6.73 17.32
C PHE A 542 9.35 7.57 17.36
N VAL A 543 9.18 8.42 18.39
CA VAL A 543 8.06 9.34 18.49
C VAL A 543 8.23 10.46 17.45
N HIS A 544 7.19 10.74 16.67
CA HIS A 544 7.25 11.77 15.65
C HIS A 544 7.41 13.17 16.28
N PRO A 545 8.21 14.09 15.68
CA PRO A 545 8.42 15.43 16.21
C PRO A 545 7.15 16.24 16.50
N SER A 546 6.08 16.06 15.73
CA SER A 546 4.80 16.76 15.93
C SER A 546 4.14 16.44 17.28
N VAL A 547 4.36 15.23 17.82
CA VAL A 547 3.84 14.82 19.14
C VAL A 547 4.57 15.59 20.24
N ARG A 548 5.89 15.71 20.12
CA ARG A 548 6.68 16.49 21.08
C ARG A 548 6.39 17.98 21.00
N GLU A 549 6.23 18.52 19.79
CA GLU A 549 5.81 19.91 19.58
C GLU A 549 4.46 20.18 20.24
N ARG A 550 3.49 19.26 20.10
CA ARG A 550 2.19 19.35 20.79
C ARG A 550 2.34 19.38 22.30
N ALA A 551 3.15 18.48 22.87
CA ALA A 551 3.37 18.42 24.31
C ALA A 551 4.08 19.69 24.83
N LEU A 552 5.06 20.22 24.09
CA LEU A 552 5.71 21.50 24.39
C LEU A 552 4.70 22.66 24.42
N ALA A 553 3.72 22.67 23.51
CA ALA A 553 2.69 23.70 23.47
C ALA A 553 1.77 23.70 24.70
N TYR A 554 1.68 22.58 25.44
CA TYR A 554 0.89 22.50 26.68
C TYR A 554 1.65 22.97 27.92
N ILE A 555 2.98 23.04 27.87
CA ILE A 555 3.84 23.42 29.01
C ILE A 555 4.52 24.78 28.85
N ALA A 556 4.26 25.47 27.73
CA ALA A 556 4.73 26.82 27.42
C ALA A 556 3.79 27.86 28.03
#